data_AF-A0A127HX24-F1
#
_entry.id   AF-A0A127HX24-F1
#
_cell.length_a   1.000
_cell.length_b   1.000
_cell.length_c   1.000
_cell.angle_alpha   90.00
_cell.angle_beta   90.00
_cell.angle_gamma   90.00
#
_symmetry.space_group_name_H-M   'P 1'
#
loop_
_entity.id
_entity.type
_entity.pdbx_description
1 polymer ?
#
loop_
_entity_poly.entity_id
_entity_poly.type
_entity_poly.pdbx_seq_one_letter_code
_entity_poly.pdbx_strand_id
1 'polypeptide(L)' 'MTATSNDPLHGVTLQHVLTTLVEHYEWEGLAERIDVRCFKSDPSIKSSLTFLRKTPWAREKVEGLYVKLMRTKRPLD' A
#
# COMPACT_ATOMS: atom_id res chain seq x y z
N MET A 1 -11.19 20.00 -16.22
CA MET A 1 -9.98 19.82 -15.39
C MET A 1 -10.00 18.37 -14.88
N THR A 2 -9.86 17.38 -15.76
CA THR A 2 -8.64 16.60 -16.10
C THR A 2 -8.08 15.75 -14.97
N ALA A 3 -8.35 14.45 -14.99
CA ALA A 3 -7.43 13.35 -14.65
C ALA A 3 -8.15 12.00 -14.87
N THR A 4 -8.13 11.47 -16.10
CA THR A 4 -7.23 10.39 -16.57
C THR A 4 -7.68 8.99 -16.15
N SER A 5 -8.10 8.23 -17.17
CA SER A 5 -8.13 6.77 -17.22
C SER A 5 -6.98 6.16 -16.43
N ASN A 6 -7.27 5.25 -15.53
CA ASN A 6 -6.26 4.32 -15.03
C ASN A 6 -6.87 2.92 -15.06
N ASP A 7 -6.56 2.23 -16.15
CA ASP A 7 -6.87 0.84 -16.43
C ASP A 7 -6.59 -0.05 -15.19
N PRO A 8 -7.59 -0.78 -14.69
CA PRO A 8 -7.58 -1.27 -13.30
C PRO A 8 -6.64 -2.44 -12.99
N LEU A 9 -5.94 -3.05 -13.97
CA LEU A 9 -5.29 -4.36 -13.73
C LEU A 9 -3.96 -4.64 -14.45
N HIS A 10 -3.33 -3.69 -15.16
CA HIS A 10 -2.00 -3.93 -15.75
C HIS A 10 -0.87 -3.26 -14.96
N GLY A 11 0.00 -4.05 -14.32
CA GLY A 11 1.28 -3.56 -13.78
C GLY A 11 1.21 -3.00 -12.36
N VAL A 12 0.56 -3.70 -11.43
CA VAL A 12 0.52 -3.31 -10.01
C VAL A 12 1.95 -3.33 -9.43
N THR A 13 2.55 -2.15 -9.32
CA THR A 13 3.87 -1.97 -8.70
C THR A 13 3.74 -1.85 -7.19
N LEU A 14 4.83 -2.06 -6.45
CA LEU A 14 4.87 -1.81 -5.00
C LEU A 14 4.42 -0.38 -4.64
N GLN A 15 4.65 0.59 -5.53
CA GLN A 15 4.13 1.95 -5.38
C GLN A 15 2.60 1.97 -5.44
N HIS A 16 2.00 1.28 -6.40
CA HIS A 16 0.55 1.21 -6.53
C HIS A 16 -0.09 0.49 -5.34
N VAL A 17 0.49 -0.63 -4.90
CA VAL A 17 0.10 -1.36 -3.68
C VAL A 17 0.06 -0.41 -2.49
N LEU A 18 1.18 0.27 -2.22
CA LEU A 18 1.28 1.18 -1.09
C LEU A 18 0.29 2.35 -1.21
N THR A 19 0.18 2.96 -2.39
CA THR A 19 -0.72 4.10 -2.62
C THR A 19 -2.17 3.70 -2.35
N THR A 20 -2.62 2.57 -2.88
CA THR A 20 -3.98 2.05 -2.66
C THR A 20 -4.25 1.78 -1.17
N LEU A 21 -3.26 1.26 -0.45
CA LEU A 21 -3.40 0.99 0.97
C LEU A 21 -3.46 2.27 1.79
N VAL A 22 -2.64 3.27 1.46
CA VAL A 22 -2.67 4.60 2.10
C VAL A 22 -4.00 5.29 1.79
N GLU A 23 -4.51 5.21 0.58
CA GLU A 23 -5.82 5.79 0.21
C GLU A 23 -6.98 5.13 0.97
N HIS A 24 -6.84 3.88 1.41
CA HIS A 24 -7.90 3.15 2.09
C HIS A 24 -7.79 3.14 3.62
N TYR A 25 -6.57 3.02 4.16
CA TYR A 25 -6.31 2.89 5.60
C TYR A 25 -5.58 4.08 6.20
N GLU A 26 -5.12 5.00 5.37
CA GLU A 26 -4.21 6.09 5.76
C GLU A 26 -2.92 5.56 6.40
N TRP A 27 -2.02 6.48 6.76
CA TRP A 27 -0.74 6.11 7.34
C TRP A 27 -0.87 5.54 8.75
N GLU A 28 -1.84 6.02 9.53
CA GLU A 28 -2.11 5.54 10.88
C GLU A 28 -2.57 4.08 10.86
N GLY A 29 -3.57 3.73 10.04
CA GLY A 29 -4.06 2.35 9.93
C GLY A 29 -3.00 1.39 9.37
N LEU A 30 -2.10 1.88 8.52
CA LEU A 30 -0.92 1.11 8.10
C LEU A 30 0.07 0.91 9.24
N ALA A 31 0.33 1.92 10.05
CA ALA A 31 1.25 1.85 11.18
C ALA A 31 0.73 0.94 12.32
N GLU A 32 -0.59 0.83 12.49
CA GLU A 32 -1.20 -0.11 13.43
C GLU A 32 -1.05 -1.57 12.98
N ARG A 33 -1.16 -1.82 11.67
CA ARG A 33 -1.07 -3.17 11.09
C ARG A 33 0.36 -3.62 10.84
N ILE A 34 1.22 -2.66 10.51
CA ILE A 34 2.62 -2.84 10.20
C ILE A 34 3.39 -1.90 11.10
N ASP A 35 3.85 -2.42 12.24
CA ASP A 35 4.65 -1.65 13.19
C ASP A 35 6.04 -1.34 12.63
N VAL A 36 6.10 -0.33 11.75
CA VAL A 36 7.33 0.23 11.21
C VAL A 36 7.33 1.72 11.45
N ARG A 37 8.46 2.22 11.96
CA ARG A 37 8.64 3.65 12.24
C ARG A 37 8.46 4.53 11.00
N CYS A 38 8.72 3.96 9.81
CA CYS A 38 8.58 4.66 8.53
C CYS A 38 7.16 5.24 8.31
N PHE A 39 6.11 4.56 8.79
CA PHE A 39 4.74 5.06 8.62
C PHE A 39 4.32 6.05 9.71
N LYS A 40 5.06 6.12 10.83
CA LYS A 40 4.74 6.98 11.99
C LYS A 40 5.46 8.34 11.94
N SER A 41 6.72 8.38 11.50
CA SER A 41 7.55 9.60 11.56
C SER A 41 7.64 10.38 10.25
N ASP A 42 7.81 9.69 9.10
CA ASP A 42 7.93 10.32 7.78
C ASP A 42 7.04 9.60 6.75
N PRO A 43 5.71 9.61 6.95
CA PRO A 43 4.78 8.96 6.05
C PRO A 43 4.81 9.63 4.67
N SER A 44 5.48 9.00 3.71
CA SER A 44 5.59 9.48 2.34
C SER A 44 5.88 8.33 1.40
N ILE A 45 5.17 8.30 0.27
CA ILE A 45 5.27 7.21 -0.72
C ILE A 45 6.72 6.93 -1.12
N LYS A 46 7.53 7.95 -1.42
CA LYS A 46 8.95 7.78 -1.81
C LYS A 46 9.82 7.21 -0.67
N SER A 47 9.65 7.73 0.55
CA SER A 47 10.41 7.29 1.72
C SER A 47 10.08 5.84 2.08
N SER A 48 8.78 5.53 2.12
CA SER A 48 8.27 4.18 2.33
C SER A 48 8.74 3.20 1.26
N LEU A 49 8.71 3.56 -0.03
CA LEU A 49 9.22 2.67 -1.07
C LEU A 49 10.72 2.39 -0.94
N THR A 50 11.50 3.39 -0.53
CA THR A 50 12.93 3.22 -0.27
C THR A 50 13.15 2.29 0.93
N PHE A 51 12.35 2.45 1.98
CA PHE A 51 12.37 1.58 3.16
C PHE A 51 11.95 0.14 2.82
N LEU A 52 10.83 -0.06 2.13
CA LEU A 52 10.34 -1.37 1.68
C LEU A 52 11.27 -2.05 0.66
N ARG A 53 12.21 -1.32 0.05
CA ARG A 53 13.31 -1.89 -0.74
C ARG A 53 14.45 -2.42 0.10
N LYS A 54 14.72 -1.81 1.24
CA LYS A 54 15.77 -2.22 2.18
C LYS A 54 15.27 -3.23 3.22
N THR A 55 13.96 -3.31 3.44
CA THR A 55 13.32 -4.11 4.48
C THR A 55 12.31 -5.09 3.87
N PRO A 56 12.76 -6.30 3.45
CA PRO A 56 11.91 -7.23 2.70
C PRO A 56 10.69 -7.72 3.49
N TRP A 57 10.85 -8.04 4.79
CA TRP A 57 9.74 -8.50 5.62
C TRP A 57 8.60 -7.46 5.71
N ALA A 58 8.93 -6.16 5.67
CA ALA A 58 7.93 -5.10 5.72
C ALA A 58 7.17 -5.01 4.38
N ARG A 59 7.89 -5.22 3.26
CA ARG A 59 7.28 -5.31 1.93
C ARG A 59 6.28 -6.45 1.86
N GLU A 60 6.66 -7.65 2.30
CA GLU A 60 5.78 -8.82 2.30
C GLU A 60 4.50 -8.56 3.12
N LYS A 61 4.61 -7.85 4.25
CA LYS A 61 3.43 -7.43 5.02
C LYS A 61 2.53 -6.46 4.25
N VAL A 62 3.10 -5.45 3.59
CA VAL A 62 2.35 -4.49 2.77
C VAL A 62 1.63 -5.21 1.62
N GLU A 63 2.33 -6.06 0.88
CA GLU A 63 1.77 -6.85 -0.22
C GLU A 63 0.67 -7.80 0.27
N GLY A 64 0.89 -8.51 1.38
CA GLY A 64 -0.11 -9.39 1.98
C GLY A 64 -1.37 -8.64 2.44
N LEU A 65 -1.21 -7.41 2.94
CA LEU A 65 -2.34 -6.56 3.36
C LEU A 65 -3.14 -6.06 2.16
N TYR A 66 -2.48 -5.76 1.05
CA TYR A 66 -3.14 -5.43 -0.22
C TYR A 66 -3.92 -6.61 -0.79
N VAL A 67 -3.35 -7.83 -0.78
CA VAL A 67 -4.07 -9.03 -1.22
C VAL A 67 -5.32 -9.27 -0.36
N LYS A 68 -5.23 -9.08 0.96
CA LYS A 68 -6.40 -9.16 1.85
C LYS A 68 -7.46 -8.12 1.47
N LEU A 69 -7.06 -6.87 1.26
CA LEU A 69 -7.96 -5.79 0.82
C LEU A 69 -8.67 -6.13 -0.50
N MET A 70 -7.92 -6.63 -1.50
CA MET A 70 -8.47 -7.02 -2.80
C MET A 70 -9.41 -8.21 -2.70
N ARG A 71 -9.14 -9.18 -1.82
CA ARG A 71 -10.06 -10.30 -1.54
C ARG A 71 -11.36 -9.82 -0.92
N THR A 72 -11.31 -8.86 0.01
CA THR A 72 -12.51 -8.28 0.63
C THR A 72 -13.32 -7.43 -0.35
N LYS A 73 -12.68 -6.77 -1.34
CA LYS A 73 -13.36 -5.99 -2.38
C LYS A 73 -14.08 -6.83 -3.43
N ARG A 74 -13.79 -8.13 -3.56
CA ARG A 74 -14.66 -9.00 -4.38
C ARG A 74 -15.92 -9.28 -3.57
N PRO A 75 -17.12 -8.90 -4.04
CA PRO A 75 -18.31 -9.54 -3.52
C PRO A 75 -18.11 -11.05 -3.75
N LEU A 76 -18.21 -11.81 -2.66
CA LEU A 76 -18.47 -13.24 -2.75
C LEU A 76 -19.77 -13.35 -3.57
N ASP A 77 -19.71 -14.04 -4.71
CA ASP A 77 -20.91 -14.52 -5.39
C ASP A 77 -21.70 -15.42 -4.43
#